data_AF-A0A7Z2MBA9-F1
#
_entry.id   AF-A0A7Z2MBA9-F1
#
_cell.length_a   1.000
_cell.length_b   1.000
_cell.length_c   1.000
_cell.angle_alpha   90.00
_cell.angle_beta   90.00
_cell.angle_gamma   90.00
#
_symmetry.space_group_name_H-M   'P 1'
#
loop_
_entity.id
_entity.type
_entity.pdbx_description
1 polymer ?
#
loop_
_entity_poly.entity_id
_entity_poly.type
_entity_poly.pdbx_seq_one_letter_code
_entity_poly.pdbx_strand_id
1 'polypeptide(L)'
;MDIIERTTAGSNEKKFKELMSRTLDVKLLGKRKFVCGNVQISVDESLEHDGIEYLIEIDSANMAKLLVGQYVLLNQLHTSREKSPFFLIVHTYKKFNPQRTLRNLELINQQLYRGEGIEFGAVHFEALQAWSAGFPEFLSLVQRPTKILNGTETK
;
A
#
# COMPACT_ATOMS: atom_id res chain seq x y z
N MET A 1 -7.48 6.43 -26.04
CA MET A 1 -8.00 7.01 -24.79
C MET A 1 -6.83 7.04 -23.80
N ASP A 2 -5.67 7.63 -24.15
CA ASP A 2 -4.38 7.16 -23.59
C ASP A 2 -3.34 8.23 -23.20
N ILE A 3 -3.64 9.53 -23.36
CA ILE A 3 -2.65 10.59 -23.05
C ILE A 3 -2.95 11.28 -21.71
N ILE A 4 -4.21 11.32 -21.28
CA ILE A 4 -4.65 12.07 -20.08
C ILE A 4 -4.45 11.26 -18.78
N GLU A 5 -4.53 9.92 -18.82
CA GLU A 5 -4.31 9.09 -17.62
C GLU A 5 -2.82 9.00 -17.23
N ARG A 6 -1.92 8.88 -18.22
CA ARG A 6 -0.47 8.84 -17.97
C ARG A 6 0.06 10.11 -17.32
N THR A 7 -0.50 11.28 -17.63
CA THR A 7 -0.09 12.55 -17.02
C THR A 7 -0.59 12.68 -15.58
N THR A 8 -1.71 12.04 -15.24
CA THR A 8 -2.30 12.10 -13.90
C THR A 8 -1.58 11.17 -12.91
N ALA A 9 -1.32 9.92 -13.30
CA ALA A 9 -0.61 8.96 -12.44
C ALA A 9 0.82 9.43 -12.10
N GLY A 10 1.61 9.79 -13.12
CA GLY A 10 2.97 10.29 -12.89
C GLY A 10 3.02 11.61 -12.10
N SER A 11 2.01 12.48 -12.26
CA SER A 11 1.88 13.70 -11.45
C SER A 11 1.58 13.37 -9.98
N ASN A 12 0.73 12.39 -9.72
CA ASN A 12 0.39 11.94 -8.38
C ASN A 12 1.57 11.28 -7.67
N GLU A 13 2.32 10.42 -8.36
CA GLU A 13 3.57 9.86 -7.85
C GLU A 13 4.57 10.96 -7.47
N LYS A 14 4.75 11.96 -8.34
CA LYS A 14 5.64 13.09 -8.07
C LYS A 14 5.21 13.87 -6.83
N LYS A 15 3.92 14.21 -6.71
CA LYS A 15 3.37 14.93 -5.54
C LYS A 15 3.57 14.15 -4.25
N PHE A 16 3.38 12.83 -4.29
CA PHE A 16 3.66 11.97 -3.14
C PHE A 16 5.13 12.03 -2.74
N LYS A 17 6.06 11.86 -3.69
CA LYS A 17 7.50 11.90 -3.39
C LYS A 17 7.94 13.25 -2.83
N GLU A 18 7.43 14.35 -3.38
CA GLU A 18 7.68 15.70 -2.87
C GLU A 18 7.17 15.90 -1.45
N LEU A 19 5.96 15.43 -1.15
CA LEU A 19 5.37 15.52 0.19
C LEU A 19 6.18 14.71 1.21
N MET A 20 6.50 13.46 0.89
CA MET A 20 7.27 12.58 1.77
C MET A 20 8.67 13.14 2.04
N SER A 21 9.36 13.62 1.00
CA SER A 21 10.72 14.18 1.13
C SER A 21 10.78 15.46 1.96
N ARG A 22 9.66 16.19 2.07
CA ARG A 22 9.57 17.42 2.89
C ARG A 22 9.24 17.15 4.34
N THR A 23 8.51 16.07 4.61
CA THR A 23 7.83 15.86 5.89
C THR A 23 8.46 14.72 6.70
N LEU A 24 9.04 13.72 6.02
CA LEU A 24 9.78 12.65 6.68
C LEU A 24 11.27 12.91 6.66
N ASP A 25 11.89 12.67 7.81
CA ASP A 25 13.31 12.37 7.91
C ASP A 25 13.59 10.89 7.57
N VAL A 26 12.90 10.38 6.54
CA VAL A 26 13.05 9.01 6.05
C VAL A 26 13.25 9.04 4.55
N LYS A 27 14.27 8.33 4.08
CA LYS A 27 14.64 8.29 2.68
C LYS A 27 13.73 7.32 1.91
N LEU A 28 13.12 7.83 0.84
CA LEU A 28 12.50 6.99 -0.19
C LEU A 28 13.58 6.26 -0.99
N LEU A 29 13.41 4.95 -1.19
CA LEU A 29 14.40 4.04 -1.79
C LEU A 29 14.17 3.77 -3.28
N GLY A 30 13.10 4.31 -3.84
CA GLY A 30 12.65 4.10 -5.20
C GLY A 30 11.71 2.90 -5.36
N LYS A 31 11.35 2.70 -6.63
CA LYS A 31 10.59 1.53 -7.09
C LYS A 31 11.30 0.24 -6.70
N ARG A 32 10.55 -0.68 -6.10
CA ARG A 32 11.06 -2.00 -5.73
C ARG A 32 10.42 -3.09 -6.55
N LYS A 33 11.24 -4.03 -7.04
CA LYS A 33 10.83 -5.12 -7.92
C LYS A 33 11.15 -6.46 -7.28
N PHE A 34 10.19 -7.38 -7.33
CA PHE A 34 10.30 -8.76 -6.86
C PHE A 34 10.14 -9.70 -8.05
N VAL A 35 11.04 -10.66 -8.19
CA VAL A 35 11.15 -11.51 -9.39
C VAL A 35 11.34 -12.97 -8.99
N CYS A 36 10.57 -13.86 -9.62
CA CYS A 36 10.78 -15.31 -9.57
C CYS A 36 10.58 -15.88 -10.98
N GLY A 37 11.68 -16.32 -11.61
CA GLY A 37 11.66 -16.75 -13.01
C GLY A 37 11.18 -15.62 -13.94
N ASN A 38 10.13 -15.90 -14.72
CA ASN A 38 9.52 -14.94 -15.65
C ASN A 38 8.36 -14.14 -15.03
N VAL A 39 8.08 -14.31 -13.74
CA VAL A 39 7.03 -13.58 -13.02
C VAL A 39 7.67 -12.44 -12.25
N GLN A 40 7.10 -11.24 -12.37
CA GLN A 40 7.55 -10.06 -11.66
C GLN A 40 6.38 -9.24 -11.13
N ILE A 41 6.59 -8.60 -9.98
CA ILE A 41 5.73 -7.55 -9.45
C ILE A 41 6.60 -6.41 -8.95
N SER A 42 6.06 -5.19 -8.93
CA SER A 42 6.73 -4.03 -8.35
C SER A 42 5.77 -3.21 -7.52
N VAL A 43 6.32 -2.34 -6.69
CA VAL A 43 5.63 -1.22 -6.04
C VAL A 43 6.25 0.09 -6.51
N ASP A 44 5.49 1.17 -6.54
CA ASP A 44 5.94 2.47 -7.05
C ASP A 44 7.09 3.08 -6.23
N GLU A 45 7.06 2.83 -4.93
CA GLU A 45 8.01 3.41 -3.98
C GLU A 45 8.24 2.48 -2.78
N SER A 46 9.33 2.70 -2.06
CA SER A 46 9.61 1.97 -0.83
C SER A 46 10.37 2.83 0.18
N LEU A 47 10.22 2.52 1.46
CA LEU A 47 11.02 3.13 2.52
C LEU A 47 11.23 2.14 3.66
N GLU A 48 12.19 2.44 4.52
CA GLU A 48 12.47 1.64 5.70
C GLU A 48 12.42 2.52 6.94
N HIS A 49 11.74 2.04 7.98
CA HIS A 49 11.66 2.70 9.27
C HIS A 49 11.46 1.66 10.36
N ASP A 50 12.23 1.75 11.45
CA ASP A 50 12.12 0.86 12.61
C ASP A 50 12.10 -0.65 12.28
N GLY A 51 12.92 -1.08 11.32
CA GLY A 51 13.00 -2.49 10.89
C GLY A 51 11.83 -2.98 10.04
N ILE A 52 10.89 -2.09 9.71
CA ILE A 52 9.76 -2.35 8.81
C ILE A 52 10.12 -1.83 7.41
N GLU A 53 9.88 -2.68 6.42
CA GLU A 53 9.99 -2.33 5.00
C GLU A 53 8.60 -1.96 4.47
N TYR A 54 8.38 -0.67 4.21
CA TYR A 54 7.13 -0.20 3.64
C TYR A 54 7.19 -0.29 2.12
N LEU A 55 6.30 -1.09 1.55
CA LEU A 55 6.12 -1.32 0.12
C LEU A 55 4.93 -0.49 -0.35
N ILE A 56 5.17 0.57 -1.13
CA ILE A 56 4.19 1.64 -1.33
C ILE A 56 3.65 1.61 -2.76
N GLU A 57 2.34 1.44 -2.90
CA GLU A 57 1.62 1.54 -4.17
C GLU A 57 0.77 2.81 -4.23
N ILE A 58 0.85 3.55 -5.33
CA ILE A 58 0.13 4.81 -5.52
C ILE A 58 -1.06 4.59 -6.46
N ASP A 59 -2.21 4.24 -5.88
CA ASP A 59 -3.43 3.96 -6.64
C ASP A 59 -4.13 5.25 -7.09
N SER A 60 -3.94 5.58 -8.37
CA SER A 60 -4.54 6.75 -9.02
C SER A 60 -5.91 6.53 -9.65
N ALA A 61 -6.39 5.28 -9.72
CA ALA A 61 -7.56 4.93 -10.53
C ALA A 61 -8.56 4.00 -9.82
N ASN A 62 -8.56 3.93 -8.48
CA ASN A 62 -9.48 3.08 -7.70
C ASN A 62 -9.40 1.60 -8.15
N MET A 63 -8.16 1.11 -8.25
CA MET A 63 -7.87 -0.20 -8.80
C MET A 63 -7.89 -1.29 -7.71
N ALA A 64 -8.89 -1.26 -6.83
CA ALA A 64 -9.02 -2.19 -5.69
C ALA A 64 -8.89 -3.69 -6.05
N LYS A 65 -9.29 -4.09 -7.27
CA LYS A 65 -9.14 -5.47 -7.75
C LYS A 65 -7.71 -5.80 -8.19
N LEU A 66 -7.00 -4.85 -8.82
CA LEU A 66 -5.61 -5.05 -9.20
C LEU A 66 -4.71 -5.06 -7.97
N LEU A 67 -5.01 -4.22 -6.98
CA LEU A 67 -4.32 -4.22 -5.68
C LEU A 67 -4.39 -5.58 -4.97
N VAL A 68 -5.50 -6.31 -5.11
CA VAL A 68 -5.60 -7.70 -4.62
C VAL A 68 -4.61 -8.62 -5.34
N GLY A 69 -4.55 -8.55 -6.67
CA GLY A 69 -3.59 -9.36 -7.44
C GLY A 69 -2.13 -9.02 -7.10
N GLN A 70 -1.83 -7.74 -6.92
CA GLN A 70 -0.51 -7.28 -6.48
C GLN A 70 -0.18 -7.78 -5.06
N TYR A 71 -1.12 -7.68 -4.12
CA TYR A 71 -0.95 -8.20 -2.77
C TYR A 71 -0.68 -9.71 -2.77
N VAL A 72 -1.41 -10.48 -3.58
CA VAL A 72 -1.19 -11.92 -3.71
C VAL A 72 0.22 -12.20 -4.24
N LEU A 73 0.63 -11.55 -5.33
CA LEU A 73 1.97 -11.74 -5.89
C LEU A 73 3.08 -11.28 -4.94
N LEU A 74 2.89 -10.18 -4.21
CA LEU A 74 3.86 -9.71 -3.21
C LEU A 74 4.06 -10.75 -2.12
N ASN A 75 2.99 -11.34 -1.59
CA ASN A 75 3.09 -12.41 -0.58
C ASN A 75 3.81 -13.67 -1.11
N GLN A 76 3.73 -13.94 -2.42
CA GLN A 76 4.42 -15.10 -3.01
C GLN A 76 5.89 -14.83 -3.35
N LEU A 77 6.23 -13.58 -3.69
CA LEU A 77 7.55 -13.21 -4.22
C LEU A 77 8.44 -12.47 -3.22
N HIS A 78 7.88 -11.95 -2.14
CA HIS A 78 8.65 -11.35 -1.06
C HIS A 78 9.28 -12.46 -0.22
N THR A 79 10.60 -12.61 -0.34
CA THR A 79 11.38 -13.67 0.31
C THR A 79 12.30 -13.13 1.41
N SER A 80 12.35 -11.82 1.62
CA SER A 80 13.24 -11.21 2.61
C SER A 80 12.76 -11.53 4.01
N ARG A 81 13.60 -12.21 4.80
CA ARG A 81 13.34 -12.53 6.21
C ARG A 81 13.94 -11.51 7.17
N GLU A 82 14.71 -10.55 6.67
CA GLU A 82 15.47 -9.61 7.50
C GLU A 82 14.59 -8.45 8.02
N LYS A 83 13.53 -8.11 7.31
CA LYS A 83 12.65 -6.97 7.61
C LYS A 83 11.20 -7.40 7.48
N SER A 84 10.36 -6.89 8.37
CA SER A 84 8.91 -7.14 8.30
C SER A 84 8.32 -6.27 7.20
N PRO A 85 7.73 -6.83 6.14
CA PRO A 85 7.11 -6.03 5.08
C PRO A 85 5.78 -5.45 5.56
N PHE A 86 5.48 -4.23 5.09
CA PHE A 86 4.17 -3.59 5.22
C PHE A 86 3.73 -3.05 3.87
N PHE A 87 2.61 -3.52 3.34
CA PHE A 87 2.05 -3.05 2.07
C PHE A 87 1.15 -1.81 2.29
N LEU A 88 1.64 -0.65 1.88
CA LEU A 88 0.95 0.62 2.01
C LEU A 88 0.33 1.05 0.69
N ILE A 89 -0.97 1.31 0.69
CA ILE A 89 -1.69 1.86 -0.45
C ILE A 89 -1.96 3.35 -0.24
N VAL A 90 -1.54 4.19 -1.19
CA VAL A 90 -1.83 5.62 -1.22
C VAL A 90 -2.85 5.91 -2.31
N HIS A 91 -4.11 6.12 -1.92
CA HIS A 91 -5.17 6.45 -2.85
C HIS A 91 -5.15 7.93 -3.21
N THR A 92 -5.04 8.24 -4.50
CA THR A 92 -5.03 9.63 -4.99
C THR A 92 -6.31 9.99 -5.75
N TYR A 93 -7.17 9.00 -6.03
CA TYR A 93 -8.48 9.21 -6.63
C TYR A 93 -9.49 9.81 -5.62
N LYS A 94 -10.03 10.99 -5.93
CA LYS A 94 -10.95 11.72 -5.06
C LYS A 94 -12.17 10.90 -4.64
N LYS A 95 -12.60 11.06 -3.39
CA LYS A 95 -13.78 10.39 -2.78
C LYS A 95 -13.67 8.86 -2.78
N PHE A 96 -12.50 8.29 -3.02
CA PHE A 96 -12.33 6.86 -2.89
C PHE A 96 -12.41 6.46 -1.41
N ASN A 97 -13.11 5.35 -1.13
CA ASN A 97 -13.21 4.78 0.20
C ASN A 97 -12.14 3.70 0.38
N PRO A 98 -11.07 3.95 1.17
CA PRO A 98 -9.99 2.98 1.39
C PRO A 98 -10.49 1.65 1.98
N GLN A 99 -11.64 1.67 2.69
CA GLN A 99 -12.23 0.47 3.30
C GLN A 99 -12.58 -0.62 2.29
N ARG A 100 -12.86 -0.26 1.02
CA ARG A 100 -13.11 -1.26 -0.02
C ARG A 100 -11.85 -2.09 -0.30
N THR A 101 -10.71 -1.43 -0.47
CA THR A 101 -9.41 -2.09 -0.65
C THR A 101 -9.07 -2.92 0.58
N LEU A 102 -9.17 -2.33 1.77
CA LEU A 102 -8.83 -3.00 3.02
C LEU A 102 -9.65 -4.27 3.26
N ARG A 103 -10.97 -4.24 3.01
CA ARG A 103 -11.83 -5.44 3.15
C ARG A 103 -11.47 -6.55 2.17
N ASN A 104 -11.11 -6.19 0.93
CA ASN A 104 -10.68 -7.18 -0.05
C ASN A 104 -9.36 -7.84 0.38
N LEU A 105 -8.38 -7.03 0.78
CA LEU A 105 -7.09 -7.53 1.25
C LEU A 105 -7.23 -8.35 2.53
N GLU A 106 -8.09 -7.93 3.46
CA GLU A 106 -8.39 -8.67 4.68
C GLU A 106 -9.01 -10.04 4.38
N LEU A 107 -9.99 -10.10 3.48
CA LEU A 107 -10.58 -11.37 3.06
C LEU A 107 -9.52 -12.31 2.48
N ILE A 108 -8.65 -11.81 1.61
CA ILE A 108 -7.56 -12.62 1.03
C ILE A 108 -6.55 -13.04 2.11
N ASN A 109 -6.18 -12.14 3.02
CA ASN A 109 -5.29 -12.45 4.12
C ASN A 109 -5.85 -13.59 4.99
N GLN A 110 -7.11 -13.50 5.38
CA GLN A 110 -7.77 -14.52 6.20
C GLN A 110 -7.92 -15.86 5.45
N GLN A 111 -8.38 -15.83 4.20
CA GLN A 111 -8.75 -17.04 3.46
C GLN A 111 -7.55 -17.76 2.82
N LEU A 112 -6.58 -17.00 2.27
CA LEU A 112 -5.44 -17.58 1.54
C LEU A 112 -4.21 -17.71 2.43
N TYR A 113 -3.98 -16.75 3.32
CA TYR A 113 -2.77 -16.67 4.14
C TYR A 113 -3.01 -16.96 5.61
N ARG A 114 -4.25 -17.33 6.01
CA ARG A 114 -4.62 -17.64 7.41
C ARG A 114 -4.26 -16.53 8.41
N GLY A 115 -4.28 -15.29 7.94
CA GLY A 115 -3.90 -14.12 8.73
C GLY A 115 -2.38 -13.88 8.84
N GLU A 116 -1.55 -14.69 8.18
CA GLU A 116 -0.07 -14.61 8.20
C GLU A 116 0.50 -13.89 6.97
N GLY A 117 -0.34 -13.28 6.13
CA GLY A 117 0.13 -12.48 5.00
C GLY A 117 0.77 -11.16 5.45
N ILE A 118 1.46 -10.52 4.51
CA ILE A 118 2.09 -9.20 4.67
C ILE A 118 1.10 -8.22 5.30
N GLU A 119 1.49 -7.52 6.38
CA GLU A 119 0.63 -6.48 6.96
C GLU A 119 0.33 -5.39 5.93
N PHE A 120 -0.86 -4.79 5.99
CA PHE A 120 -1.23 -3.77 5.02
C PHE A 120 -2.08 -2.65 5.61
N GLY A 121 -2.07 -1.52 4.92
CA GLY A 121 -2.85 -0.34 5.30
C GLY A 121 -3.06 0.58 4.10
N ALA A 122 -4.03 1.48 4.22
CA ALA A 122 -4.36 2.40 3.16
C ALA A 122 -4.59 3.81 3.70
N VAL A 123 -4.17 4.81 2.93
CA VAL A 123 -4.36 6.23 3.25
C VAL A 123 -4.79 6.98 2.00
N HIS A 124 -5.63 7.99 2.19
CA HIS A 124 -5.99 8.90 1.11
C HIS A 124 -4.97 10.03 1.04
N PHE A 125 -4.53 10.41 -0.16
CA PHE A 125 -3.50 11.43 -0.34
C PHE A 125 -3.89 12.79 0.27
N GLU A 126 -5.18 13.16 0.21
CA GLU A 126 -5.68 14.39 0.86
C GLU A 126 -5.41 14.42 2.38
N ALA A 127 -5.46 13.27 3.06
CA ALA A 127 -5.12 13.19 4.49
C ALA A 127 -3.63 13.45 4.72
N LEU A 128 -2.77 13.00 3.79
CA LEU A 128 -1.33 13.26 3.84
C LEU A 128 -1.00 14.73 3.55
N GLN A 129 -1.79 15.44 2.74
CA GLN A 129 -1.51 16.84 2.41
C GLN A 129 -1.70 17.80 3.60
N ALA A 130 -2.56 17.44 4.54
CA ALA A 130 -2.77 18.21 5.77
C ALA A 130 -1.75 17.88 6.88
N TRP A 131 -0.93 16.85 6.66
CA TRP A 131 0.02 16.34 7.62
C TRP A 131 1.35 17.09 7.53
N SER A 132 1.96 17.35 8.69
CA SER A 132 3.17 18.16 8.80
C SER A 132 4.18 17.67 9.85
N ALA A 133 3.88 16.58 10.56
CA ALA A 133 4.74 16.06 11.62
C ALA A 133 5.52 14.81 11.17
N GLY A 134 6.34 14.24 12.06
CA GLY A 134 7.18 13.08 11.73
C GLY A 134 6.41 11.77 11.47
N PHE A 135 7.17 10.69 11.29
CA PHE A 135 6.68 9.36 10.91
C PHE A 135 5.56 8.77 11.80
N PRO A 136 5.54 8.97 13.13
CA PRO A 136 4.47 8.46 13.97
C PRO A 136 3.08 9.01 13.61
N GLU A 137 3.00 10.30 13.26
CA GLU A 137 1.73 10.90 12.84
C GLU A 137 1.32 10.40 11.46
N PHE A 138 2.27 10.20 10.55
CA PHE A 138 2.00 9.54 9.26
C PHE A 138 1.34 8.18 9.45
N LEU A 139 1.88 7.35 10.35
CA LEU A 139 1.28 6.04 10.64
C LEU A 139 -0.11 6.13 11.25
N SER A 140 -0.42 7.19 12.00
CA SER A 140 -1.76 7.42 12.56
C SER A 140 -2.82 7.70 11.49
N LEU A 141 -2.41 8.19 10.31
CA LEU A 141 -3.29 8.45 9.17
C LEU A 141 -3.56 7.19 8.34
N VAL A 142 -2.71 6.15 8.50
CA VAL A 142 -2.85 4.88 7.78
C VAL A 142 -4.01 4.08 8.39
N GLN A 143 -5.07 3.89 7.60
CA GLN A 143 -6.17 3.03 7.97
C GLN A 143 -5.74 1.57 7.86
N ARG A 144 -5.97 0.80 8.93
CA ARG A 144 -5.75 -0.64 8.98
C ARG A 144 -7.09 -1.39 8.92
N PRO A 145 -7.11 -2.68 8.56
CA PRO A 145 -8.32 -3.48 8.64
C PRO A 145 -8.90 -3.47 10.05
N THR A 146 -10.20 -3.21 10.16
CA THR A 146 -10.92 -3.56 11.38
C THR A 146 -10.92 -5.08 11.43
N LYS A 147 -10.29 -5.69 12.45
CA LYS A 147 -10.32 -7.15 12.63
C LYS A 147 -11.76 -7.61 12.46
N ILE A 148 -12.02 -8.43 11.44
CA ILE A 148 -13.31 -9.08 11.29
C ILE A 148 -13.38 -10.03 12.48
N LEU A 149 -14.14 -9.67 13.51
CA LEU A 149 -14.50 -10.62 14.56
C LEU A 149 -15.18 -11.76 13.83
N ASN A 150 -14.58 -12.96 13.92
CA ASN A 150 -15.15 -14.17 13.36
C ASN A 150 -16.52 -14.42 14.02
N GLY A 151 -17.57 -13.86 13.42
CA GLY A 151 -18.93 -14.28 13.64
C GLY A 151 -19.06 -15.64 12.98
N THR A 152 -18.91 -16.68 13.78
CA THR A 152 -19.45 -18.00 13.45
C THR A 152 -20.96 -17.87 13.34
N GLU A 153 -21.45 -17.56 12.14
CA GLU A 153 -22.79 -17.96 11.72
C GLU A 153 -22.64 -18.94 10.56
N THR A 154 -22.50 -20.21 10.93
CA THR A 154 -22.92 -21.33 10.10
C THR A 154 -24.37 -21.10 9.65
N LYS A 155 -24.60 -21.13 8.34
CA LYS A 155 -25.86 -21.57 7.76
C LYS A 155 -25.62 -22.86 7.00
#